data_AF-S0FTI4-F1
#
_entry.id   AF-S0FTI4-F1
#
_cell.length_a   1.000
_cell.length_b   1.000
_cell.length_c   1.000
_cell.angle_alpha   90.00
_cell.angle_beta   90.00
_cell.angle_gamma   90.00
#
_symmetry.space_group_name_H-M   'P 1'
#
loop_
_entity.id
_entity.type
_entity.pdbx_description
1 polymer ?
#
loop_
_entity_poly.entity_id
_entity_poly.type
_entity_poly.pdbx_seq_one_letter_code
_entity_poly.pdbx_strand_id
1 'polypeptide(L)' 'MVYEIRCSWCGKLIGTKEGQETEFAVAMKKEGIPIVSHSICSECKDAVSNEYGLNQGGKNNG' A
#
# COMPACT_ATOMS: atom_id res chain seq x y z
N MET A 1 7.03 -13.18 10.11
CA MET A 1 5.70 -12.58 10.40
C MET A 1 5.04 -12.07 9.12
N VAL A 2 3.72 -12.15 9.01
CA VAL A 2 2.96 -11.66 7.84
C VAL A 2 2.50 -10.22 8.08
N TYR A 3 2.86 -9.31 7.18
CA TYR A 3 2.45 -7.91 7.18
C TYR A 3 1.38 -7.71 6.12
N GLU A 4 0.32 -6.98 6.45
CA GLU A 4 -0.71 -6.60 5.48
C GLU A 4 -0.28 -5.38 4.69
N ILE A 5 -0.65 -5.34 3.41
CA ILE A 5 -0.51 -4.16 2.56
C ILE A 5 -1.92 -3.69 2.23
N ARG A 6 -2.32 -2.54 2.74
CA ARG A 6 -3.66 -1.95 2.49
C ARG A 6 -3.55 -0.68 1.67
N CYS A 7 -4.59 -0.43 0.86
CA CYS A 7 -4.73 0.80 0.10
C CYS A 7 -4.99 1.96 1.07
N SER A 8 -4.16 3.00 1.04
CA SER A 8 -4.34 4.23 1.83
C SER A 8 -5.61 4.98 1.44
N TRP A 9 -6.09 4.80 0.21
CA TRP A 9 -7.24 5.55 -0.32
C TRP A 9 -8.57 4.85 -0.02
N CYS A 10 -8.69 3.57 -0.40
CA CYS A 10 -9.94 2.81 -0.26
C CYS A 10 -9.93 1.73 0.82
N GLY A 11 -8.82 1.55 1.54
CA GLY A 11 -8.69 0.55 2.61
C GLY A 11 -8.57 -0.91 2.14
N LYS A 12 -8.71 -1.19 0.83
CA LYS A 12 -8.65 -2.53 0.23
C LYS A 12 -7.34 -3.23 0.60
N LEU A 13 -7.42 -4.51 0.97
CA LEU A 13 -6.24 -5.35 1.11
C LEU A 13 -5.65 -5.61 -0.28
N ILE A 14 -4.41 -5.13 -0.50
CA ILE A 14 -3.69 -5.25 -1.76
C ILE A 14 -2.81 -6.51 -1.77
N GLY A 15 -2.35 -6.93 -0.60
CA GLY A 15 -1.58 -8.16 -0.48
C GLY A 15 -0.98 -8.34 0.91
N THR A 16 -0.10 -9.31 1.01
CA THR A 16 0.66 -9.62 2.22
C THR A 16 2.13 -9.77 1.88
N LYS A 17 3.01 -9.43 2.80
CA LYS A 17 4.45 -9.73 2.70
C LYS A 17 4.94 -10.43 3.94
N GLU A 18 5.88 -11.33 3.76
CA GLU A 18 6.66 -11.83 4.88
C GLU A 18 7.74 -10.81 5.22
N GLY A 19 7.94 -10.59 6.51
CA GLY A 19 9.01 -9.74 7.00
C GLY A 19 9.66 -10.33 8.23
N GLN A 20 10.83 -9.77 8.55
CA GLN A 20 11.62 -10.14 9.71
C GLN A 20 10.80 -10.06 11.00
N GLU A 21 11.07 -10.98 11.90
CA GLU A 21 10.49 -10.99 13.24
C GLU A 21 11.33 -10.10 14.14
N THR A 22 11.02 -8.81 14.14
CA THR A 22 11.58 -7.86 15.10
C THR A 22 10.84 -7.97 16.43
N GLU A 23 11.45 -7.53 17.53
CA GLU A 23 10.80 -7.55 18.86
C GLU A 23 9.46 -6.80 18.84
N PHE A 24 9.40 -5.66 18.14
CA PHE A 24 8.16 -4.91 17.92
C PHE A 24 7.10 -5.76 17.21
N ALA A 25 7.50 -6.45 16.14
CA ALA A 25 6.58 -7.27 15.37
C ALA A 25 6.01 -8.40 16.23
N VAL A 26 6.87 -9.09 16.99
CA VAL A 26 6.49 -10.16 17.93
C VAL A 26 5.55 -9.63 19.01
N ALA A 27 5.80 -8.45 19.58
CA ALA A 27 4.92 -7.84 20.57
C ALA A 27 3.52 -7.55 19.97
N MET A 28 3.44 -6.93 18.80
CA MET A 28 2.17 -6.66 18.12
C MET A 28 1.38 -7.95 17.84
N LYS A 29 2.06 -9.01 17.40
CA LYS A 29 1.44 -10.32 17.19
C LYS A 29 0.89 -10.93 18.48
N LYS A 30 1.58 -10.78 19.62
CA LYS A 30 1.10 -11.27 20.92
C LYS A 30 -0.19 -10.56 21.37
N GLU A 31 -0.31 -9.27 21.06
CA GLU A 31 -1.51 -8.47 21.31
C GLU A 31 -2.62 -8.69 20.24
N GLY A 32 -2.37 -9.54 19.23
CA GLY A 32 -3.30 -9.80 18.13
C GLY A 32 -3.47 -8.62 17.17
N ILE A 33 -2.57 -7.63 17.21
CA ILE A 33 -2.63 -6.43 16.38
C ILE A 33 -1.93 -6.71 15.03
N PRO A 34 -2.63 -6.59 13.90
CA PRO A 34 -2.01 -6.76 12.59
C PRO A 34 -1.09 -5.59 12.26
N ILE A 35 0.08 -5.90 11.70
CA ILE A 35 1.01 -4.87 11.22
C ILE A 35 0.64 -4.53 9.79
N VAL A 36 0.20 -3.29 9.59
CA VAL A 36 -0.30 -2.79 8.30
C VAL A 36 0.70 -1.82 7.71
N SER A 37 1.12 -2.12 6.48
CA SER A 37 1.80 -1.17 5.60
C SER A 37 0.81 -0.60 4.59
N HIS A 38 1.02 0.65 4.22
CA HIS A 38 0.10 1.40 3.37
C HIS A 38 0.71 1.62 1.98
N SER A 39 -0.09 1.41 0.94
CA SER A 39 0.26 1.65 -0.47
C SER A 39 -0.98 2.17 -1.22
N ILE A 40 -0.90 2.39 -2.54
CA ILE A 40 -2.08 2.73 -3.37
C ILE A 40 -2.38 1.57 -4.32
N CYS A 41 -3.63 1.11 -4.36
CA CYS A 41 -4.03 0.08 -5.34
C CYS A 41 -4.07 0.69 -6.74
N SER A 42 -3.97 -0.16 -7.78
CA SER A 42 -4.01 0.28 -9.18
C SER A 42 -5.26 1.10 -9.49
N GLU A 43 -6.43 0.63 -9.05
CA GLU A 43 -7.71 1.32 -9.28
C GLU A 43 -7.70 2.76 -8.73
N CYS A 44 -7.24 2.96 -7.48
CA CYS A 44 -7.15 4.29 -6.89
C CYS A 44 -6.02 5.11 -7.51
N LYS A 45 -4.91 4.48 -7.89
CA LYS A 45 -3.82 5.16 -8.60
C LYS A 45 -4.30 5.73 -9.92
N ASP A 46 -5.04 4.95 -10.70
CA ASP A 46 -5.56 5.33 -12.01
C ASP A 46 -6.63 6.41 -11.85
N ALA A 47 -7.54 6.27 -10.88
CA ALA A 47 -8.55 7.28 -10.57
C ALA A 47 -7.92 8.63 -10.22
N VAL A 48 -6.96 8.64 -9.27
CA VAL A 48 -6.28 9.88 -8.85
C VAL A 48 -5.42 10.45 -9.98
N SER A 49 -4.75 9.60 -10.77
CA SER A 49 -3.94 10.08 -11.91
C SER A 49 -4.82 10.73 -12.99
N ASN A 50 -6.01 10.17 -13.25
CA ASN A 50 -6.97 10.72 -14.21
C ASN A 50 -7.63 12.01 -13.71
N GLU A 51 -8.04 12.05 -12.43
CA GLU A 51 -8.71 13.21 -11.83
C GLU A 51 -7.78 14.43 -11.76
N TYR A 52 -6.52 14.24 -11.37
CA TYR A 52 -5.57 15.32 -11.15
C TYR A 52 -4.52 15.49 -12.25
N GLY A 53 -4.60 14.70 -13.34
CA GLY A 53 -3.63 14.75 -14.45
C GLY A 53 -2.20 14.38 -14.05
N LEU A 54 -2.02 13.55 -13.02
CA LEU A 54 -0.69 13.14 -12.55
C LEU A 54 -0.02 12.22 -13.59
N ASN A 55 1.30 12.37 -13.79
CA ASN A 55 2.10 11.62 -14.77
C ASN A 55 1.77 11.87 -16.26
N GLN A 56 1.10 12.98 -16.60
CA GLN A 56 0.95 13.43 -18.00
C GLN A 56 2.23 14.03 -18.62
N GLY A 57 3.39 13.88 -17.97
CA GLY A 57 4.69 14.33 -18.49
C GLY A 57 5.33 13.27 -19.38
N GLY A 58 5.08 13.35 -20.69
CA GLY A 58 5.79 12.51 -21.67
C GLY A 58 5.13 12.31 -23.04
N LYS A 59 4.23 13.18 -23.50
CA LYS A 59 3.93 13.29 -24.94
C LYS A 59 4.80 14.40 -25.53
N ASN A 60 6.09 14.12 -25.75
CA ASN A 60 6.87 14.86 -26.74
C ASN A 60 6.40 14.39 -28.13
N ASN A 61 5.49 15.14 -28.73
CA ASN A 61 5.34 15.18 -30.18
C ASN A 61 6.36 16.20 -30.70
N GLY A 62 7.34 15.73 -31.47
CA GLY A 62 8.33 16.54 -32.18
C GLY A 62 8.98 15.69 -33.26
#